data_AF-A0A967K0E6-F1
#
_entry.id   AF-A0A967K0E6-F1
#
_cell.length_a   1.000
_cell.length_b   1.000
_cell.length_c   1.000
_cell.angle_alpha   90.00
_cell.angle_beta   90.00
_cell.angle_gamma   90.00
#
_symmetry.space_group_name_H-M   'P 1'
#
loop_
_entity.id
_entity.type
_entity.pdbx_description
1 polymer ?
#
loop_
_entity_poly.entity_id
_entity_poly.type
_entity_poly.pdbx_seq_one_letter_code
_entity_poly.pdbx_strand_id
1 'polypeptide(L)' 'HRRPSFAFPEFTFNDEDAEFFRAEVHLLEGPQGYDVMGLSETQLISDVLVQYDIHMSLLHVAPSTPIAAE' A
#
# COMPACT_ATOMS: atom_id res chain seq x y z
N HIS A 1 -16.01 4.35 11.89
CA HIS A 1 -15.82 2.94 12.27
C HIS A 1 -14.83 2.87 13.42
N ARG A 2 -15.12 2.13 14.50
CA ARG A 2 -14.20 1.94 15.64
C ARG A 2 -13.01 1.09 15.19
N ARG A 3 -11.77 1.52 15.43
CA ARG A 3 -10.58 0.73 15.04
C ARG A 3 -10.48 -0.55 15.87
N PRO A 4 -10.10 -1.69 15.28
CA PRO A 4 -9.76 -2.88 16.06
C PRO A 4 -8.42 -2.65 16.77
N SER A 5 -8.42 -2.83 18.10
CA SER A 5 -7.24 -2.65 18.96
C SER A 5 -6.04 -3.53 18.59
N PHE A 6 -6.27 -4.61 17.84
CA PHE A 6 -5.22 -5.55 17.42
C PHE A 6 -4.33 -5.01 16.29
N ALA A 7 -4.80 -4.08 15.47
CA ALA A 7 -4.04 -3.63 14.29
C ALA A 7 -2.80 -2.80 14.65
N PHE A 8 -2.78 -2.14 15.82
CA PHE A 8 -1.69 -1.26 16.26
C PHE A 8 -1.53 -1.31 17.80
N PRO A 9 -0.82 -2.32 18.34
CA PRO A 9 -0.71 -2.53 19.79
C PRO A 9 0.15 -1.47 20.52
N GLU A 10 0.96 -0.69 19.82
CA GLU A 10 1.82 0.35 20.40
C GLU A 10 1.08 1.65 20.79
N PHE A 11 -0.20 1.79 20.40
CA PHE A 11 -0.96 3.00 20.68
C PHE A 11 -2.11 2.72 21.68
N THR A 12 -2.04 3.35 22.85
CA THR A 12 -3.15 3.39 23.82
C THR A 12 -4.13 4.49 23.41
N PHE A 13 -5.32 4.14 22.95
CA PHE A 13 -6.33 5.10 22.49
C PHE A 13 -7.44 5.29 23.54
N ASN A 14 -7.85 6.53 23.79
CA ASN A 14 -9.09 6.85 24.52
C ASN A 14 -10.29 6.64 23.61
N ASP A 15 -11.34 5.99 24.12
CA ASP A 15 -12.50 5.49 23.36
C ASP A 15 -13.40 6.59 22.75
N GLU A 16 -13.22 7.87 23.11
CA GLU A 16 -14.19 8.94 22.80
C GLU A 16 -13.89 9.74 21.51
N ASP A 17 -12.67 9.68 20.95
CA ASP A 17 -12.25 10.47 19.77
C ASP A 17 -11.83 9.64 18.54
N ALA A 18 -12.06 8.32 18.55
CA ALA A 18 -11.46 7.41 17.56
C ALA A 18 -12.21 7.36 16.22
N GLU A 19 -12.43 8.50 15.56
CA GLU A 19 -12.79 8.50 14.13
C GLU A 19 -11.60 8.02 13.30
N PHE A 20 -11.71 6.80 12.78
CA PHE A 20 -10.73 6.24 11.86
C PHE A 20 -11.02 6.64 10.43
N PHE A 21 -10.06 7.35 9.84
CA PHE A 21 -9.94 7.50 8.40
C PHE A 21 -8.73 6.70 7.92
N ARG A 22 -8.94 5.95 6.84
CA ARG A 22 -7.93 5.15 6.14
C ARG A 22 -7.84 5.66 4.70
N ALA A 23 -6.63 5.78 4.18
CA ALA A 23 -6.39 6.10 2.78
C ALA A 23 -5.69 4.91 2.16
N GLU A 24 -6.29 4.35 1.11
CA GLU A 24 -5.75 3.19 0.40
C GLU A 24 -5.37 3.58 -1.03
N VAL A 25 -4.33 2.91 -1.55
CA VAL A 25 -3.90 3.08 -2.93
C VAL A 25 -4.67 2.14 -3.85
N HIS A 26 -5.23 2.70 -4.92
CA HIS A 26 -5.96 1.98 -5.97
C HIS A 26 -5.24 2.14 -7.32
N LEU A 27 -4.79 1.04 -7.89
CA LEU A 27 -4.24 0.96 -9.26
C LEU A 27 -5.27 0.33 -10.21
N LEU A 28 -4.94 0.24 -11.51
CA LEU A 28 -5.80 -0.38 -12.52
C LEU A 28 -6.05 -1.87 -12.22
N GLU A 29 -5.08 -2.51 -11.57
CA GLU A 29 -5.12 -3.90 -11.15
C GLU A 29 -5.93 -4.11 -9.86
N GLY A 30 -6.32 -3.03 -9.17
CA GLY A 30 -7.10 -3.05 -7.94
C GLY A 30 -6.41 -2.37 -6.75
N PRO A 31 -6.97 -2.51 -5.53
CA PRO A 31 -6.41 -1.94 -4.32
C PRO A 31 -5.15 -2.68 -3.89
N GLN A 32 -4.14 -1.92 -3.44
CA GLN A 32 -2.89 -2.48 -2.91
C GLN A 32 -2.99 -2.89 -1.43
N GLY A 33 -4.09 -2.56 -0.74
CA GLY A 33 -4.43 -3.08 0.58
C GLY A 33 -3.61 -2.54 1.75
N TYR A 34 -2.77 -1.51 1.54
CA TYR A 34 -2.02 -0.83 2.59
C TYR A 34 -2.54 0.60 2.84
N ASP A 35 -2.40 1.07 4.08
CA ASP A 35 -2.81 2.42 4.49
C ASP A 35 -1.65 3.41 4.29
N VAL A 36 -1.94 4.55 3.67
CA VAL A 36 -0.99 5.67 3.49
C VAL A 36 -1.26 6.84 4.42
N MET A 37 -2.28 6.74 5.29
CA MET A 37 -2.56 7.78 6.28
C MET A 37 -1.38 7.95 7.24
N GLY A 38 -0.99 9.21 7.44
CA GLY A 38 0.13 9.57 8.32
C GLY A 38 1.49 9.63 7.63
N LEU A 39 1.58 9.25 6.35
CA LEU A 39 2.74 9.61 5.55
C LEU A 39 2.76 11.12 5.29
N SER A 40 3.93 11.73 5.44
CA SER A 40 4.16 13.06 4.89
C SER A 40 4.13 13.02 3.37
N GLU A 41 3.93 14.17 2.74
CA GLU A 41 3.96 14.28 1.27
C GLU A 41 5.26 13.68 0.69
N THR A 42 6.41 13.99 1.28
CA THR A 42 7.70 13.45 0.83
C THR A 42 7.81 11.94 1.01
N GLN A 43 7.27 11.41 2.10
CA GLN A 43 7.24 9.97 2.36
C GLN A 43 6.33 9.25 1.37
N LEU A 44 5.16 9.82 1.08
CA LEU A 44 4.23 9.28 0.09
C LEU A 44 4.85 9.27 -1.31
N ILE A 45 5.50 10.36 -1.72
CA ILE A 45 6.20 10.43 -3.01
C ILE A 45 7.29 9.36 -3.08
N SER A 46 8.09 9.21 -2.02
CA SER A 46 9.16 8.21 -1.98
C SER A 46 8.62 6.78 -2.04
N ASP A 47 7.52 6.50 -1.33
CA ASP A 47 6.83 5.20 -1.36
C ASP A 47 6.38 4.84 -2.78
N VAL A 48 5.71 5.78 -3.47
CA VAL A 48 5.24 5.59 -4.85
C VAL A 48 6.41 5.33 -5.81
N LEU A 49 7.53 6.06 -5.67
CA LEU A 49 8.73 5.85 -6.50
C LEU A 49 9.34 4.46 -6.26
N VAL A 50 9.44 4.03 -5.00
CA VAL A 50 9.96 2.70 -4.66
C VAL A 50 9.07 1.60 -5.24
N GLN A 51 7.75 1.74 -5.16
CA GLN A 51 6.83 0.76 -5.76
C GLN A 51 6.96 0.68 -7.28
N TYR A 52 7.17 1.82 -7.94
CA TYR A 52 7.41 1.87 -9.38
C TYR A 52 8.70 1.13 -9.75
N ASP A 53 9.79 1.33 -9.01
CA ASP A 53 11.05 0.63 -9.25
C ASP A 53 10.93 -0.89 -9.05
N ILE A 54 10.19 -1.32 -8.01
CA ILE A 54 9.91 -2.73 -7.76
C ILE A 54 9.10 -3.33 -8.92
N HIS A 55 8.05 -2.63 -9.37
CA HIS A 55 7.22 -3.07 -10.48
C HIS A 55 8.03 -3.21 -11.77
N MET A 56 8.85 -2.22 -12.12
CA MET A 56 9.76 -2.30 -13.26
C MET A 56 10.75 -3.46 -13.14
N SER A 57 11.32 -3.68 -11.95
CA SER A 57 12.22 -4.80 -11.69
C SER A 57 11.51 -6.14 -11.92
N LEU A 58 10.26 -6.27 -11.47
CA LEU A 58 9.44 -7.46 -11.69
C LEU A 58 9.20 -7.71 -13.18
N LEU A 59 8.88 -6.66 -13.97
CA LEU A 59 8.70 -6.78 -15.42
C LEU A 59 9.98 -7.19 -16.15
N HIS A 60 11.15 -6.72 -15.71
CA HIS A 60 12.43 -7.11 -16.32
C HIS A 60 12.86 -8.53 -15.97
N VAL A 61 12.49 -9.01 -14.79
CA VAL A 61 12.82 -10.37 -14.31
C VAL A 61 11.82 -11.40 -14.84
N ALA A 62 10.57 -11.01 -15.10
CA ALA A 62 9.62 -11.85 -15.80
C ALA A 62 10.16 -12.13 -17.21
N PRO A 63 10.55 -13.37 -17.54
CA PRO A 63 10.93 -13.67 -18.92
C PRO A 63 9.74 -13.30 -19.81
N SER A 64 10.04 -12.66 -20.93
CA SER A 64 9.12 -12.57 -22.07
C SER A 64 8.86 -13.98 -22.58
N THR A 65 8.12 -14.79 -21.83
CA THR A 65 7.76 -16.14 -22.22
C THR A 65 6.93 -15.99 -23.49
N PRO A 66 7.44 -16.38 -24.67
CA PRO A 66 6.60 -16.49 -25.84
C PRO A 66 5.76 -17.73 -25.59
N ILE A 67 4.52 -17.54 -25.15
CA ILE A 67 3.56 -18.61 -25.10
C ILE A 67 3.28 -19.00 -26.57
N ALA A 68 3.73 -20.20 -26.93
CA ALA A 68 3.48 -20.95 -28.16
C ALA A 68 4.22 -20.50 -29.43
N ALA A 69 5.38 -21.12 -29.66
CA ALA A 69 5.76 -21.60 -30.98
C ALA A 69 5.64 -23.14 -30.98
N GLU A 70 4.45 -23.66 -31.25
CA GLU A 70 4.22 -25.00 -31.82
C GLU A 70 2.81 -25.08 -32.44
#